data_AF-A0A350C9G4-F1
#
_entry.id   AF-A0A350C9G4-F1
#
_cell.length_a   1.000
_cell.length_b   1.000
_cell.length_c   1.000
_cell.angle_alpha   90.00
_cell.angle_beta   90.00
_cell.angle_gamma   90.00
#
_symmetry.space_group_name_H-M   'P 1'
#
loop_
_entity.id
_entity.type
_entity.pdbx_description
1 polymer ?
#
loop_
_entity_poly.entity_id
_entity_poly.type
_entity_poly.pdbx_seq_one_letter_code
_entity_poly.pdbx_strand_id
1 'polypeptide(L)'
;MRIFSLLLSVALTVGCGGTVVAQQVESQRLAPAKEQASAVATEGHPKEVINTLGMKLLLIPAGTFTMGTPASEKHRYDGETQHQVTLSKPFYMGRTEV
;
A
#
# COMPACT_ATOMS: atom_id res chain seq x y z
N MET A 1 52.83 40.95 9.35
CA MET A 1 53.34 42.33 9.53
C MET A 1 52.27 43.28 9.00
N ARG A 2 51.73 44.18 9.85
CA ARG A 2 50.76 45.26 9.56
C ARG A 2 49.31 44.79 9.39
N ILE A 3 48.49 44.67 10.44
CA ILE A 3 47.92 45.65 11.42
C ILE A 3 47.15 46.84 10.80
N PHE A 4 46.03 47.20 11.47
CA PHE A 4 45.05 48.30 11.29
C PHE A 4 43.88 47.99 10.32
N SER A 5 42.59 48.16 10.64
CA SER A 5 41.88 49.10 11.53
C SER A 5 40.44 48.55 11.77
N LEU A 6 40.03 48.26 13.01
CA LEU A 6 39.25 49.13 13.91
C LEU A 6 37.77 49.36 13.49
N LEU A 7 36.87 48.65 14.19
CA LEU A 7 35.56 49.05 14.74
C LEU A 7 34.67 50.03 13.96
N LEU A 8 33.44 49.60 13.62
CA LEU A 8 32.22 50.30 14.07
C LEU A 8 30.95 49.41 14.01
N SER A 9 30.52 49.03 15.21
CA SER A 9 29.16 48.85 15.73
C SER A 9 27.91 49.00 14.82
N VAL A 10 27.05 47.97 14.95
CA VAL A 10 25.60 48.01 15.26
C VAL A 10 24.62 48.52 14.19
N ALA A 11 23.76 47.61 13.73
CA ALA A 11 22.32 47.89 13.63
C ALA A 11 21.52 46.60 13.91
N LEU A 12 20.92 46.55 15.09
CA LEU A 12 19.82 45.67 15.47
C LEU A 12 18.64 45.98 14.54
N THR A 13 18.17 45.02 13.75
CA THR A 13 16.80 45.07 13.20
C THR A 13 15.98 43.99 13.87
N VAL A 14 15.21 44.44 14.86
CA VAL A 14 14.11 43.70 15.45
C VAL A 14 12.96 43.67 14.45
N GLY A 15 12.59 42.46 14.04
CA GLY A 15 11.21 42.00 13.81
C GLY A 15 10.39 42.63 12.69
N CYS A 16 10.03 41.82 11.68
CA CYS A 16 8.63 41.46 11.42
C CYS A 16 8.54 40.32 10.39
N GLY A 17 7.78 39.28 10.72
CA GLY A 17 7.10 38.46 9.71
C GLY A 17 7.76 37.16 9.30
N GLY A 18 7.05 36.06 9.55
CA GLY A 18 7.11 34.89 8.67
C GLY A 18 7.98 33.73 9.13
N THR A 19 7.56 33.14 10.25
CA THR A 19 7.89 31.77 10.65
C THR A 19 7.71 30.81 9.47
N VAL A 20 8.80 30.10 9.13
CA VAL A 20 8.83 28.68 8.71
C VAL A 20 7.67 28.22 7.83
N VAL A 21 7.87 28.15 6.52
CA VAL A 21 7.23 27.11 5.71
C VAL A 21 8.27 26.03 5.44
N ALA A 22 8.40 25.15 6.44
CA ALA A 22 8.85 23.80 6.23
C ALA A 22 7.81 23.12 5.33
N GLN A 23 8.18 22.86 4.07
CA GLN A 23 7.41 21.98 3.21
C GLN A 23 8.30 20.86 2.70
N GLN A 24 8.87 20.11 3.65
CA GLN A 24 8.96 18.67 3.50
C GLN A 24 7.55 18.13 3.74
N VAL A 25 6.76 18.00 2.67
CA VAL A 25 5.65 17.04 2.69
C VAL A 25 6.32 15.69 2.51
N GLU A 26 6.69 15.12 3.65
CA GLU A 26 6.62 13.71 3.99
C GLU A 26 5.95 12.91 2.86
N SER A 27 6.78 12.39 1.96
CA SER A 27 6.42 11.24 1.15
C SER A 27 6.25 10.09 2.14
N GLN A 28 5.08 10.04 2.77
CA GLN A 28 4.63 8.91 3.56
C GLN A 28 4.56 7.76 2.57
N ARG A 29 5.69 7.05 2.48
CA ARG A 29 5.78 5.71 1.95
C ARG A 29 4.76 4.93 2.76
N LEU A 30 3.58 4.73 2.18
CA LEU A 30 2.60 3.82 2.73
C LEU A 30 3.37 2.53 3.02
N ALA A 31 3.54 2.24 4.30
CA ALA A 31 3.97 0.93 4.73
C ALA A 31 3.04 -0.07 4.03
N PRO A 32 3.54 -1.22 3.54
CA PRO A 32 2.65 -2.23 3.00
C PRO A 32 1.63 -2.54 4.09
N ALA A 33 0.35 -2.29 3.79
CA ALA A 33 -0.76 -2.67 4.64
C ALA A 33 -0.51 -4.12 5.01
N LYS A 34 -0.15 -4.33 6.28
CA LYS A 34 0.33 -5.59 6.78
C LYS A 34 -0.74 -6.62 6.45
N GLU A 35 -0.35 -7.56 5.60
CA GLU A 35 -1.11 -8.71 5.12
C GLU A 35 -1.55 -9.55 6.31
N GLN A 36 -2.62 -9.11 6.97
CA GLN A 36 -3.21 -9.73 8.14
C GLN A 36 -4.70 -9.91 7.90
N ALA A 37 -5.04 -10.57 6.79
CA ALA A 37 -6.42 -10.96 6.47
C ALA A 37 -6.60 -12.47 6.24
N SER A 38 -5.52 -13.28 6.27
CA SER A 38 -5.58 -14.66 5.77
C SER A 38 -5.30 -15.77 6.79
N ALA A 39 -4.95 -15.46 8.04
CA ALA A 39 -4.47 -16.48 8.99
C ALA A 39 -5.56 -17.39 9.57
N VAL A 40 -6.85 -17.09 9.37
CA VAL A 40 -7.94 -17.69 10.17
C VAL A 40 -8.69 -18.82 9.44
N ALA A 41 -8.49 -19.02 8.12
CA ALA A 41 -9.32 -19.92 7.32
C ALA A 41 -8.60 -21.11 6.66
N THR A 42 -7.31 -21.32 6.93
CA THR A 42 -6.53 -22.43 6.36
C THR A 42 -6.43 -23.67 7.26
N GLU A 43 -6.97 -23.61 8.48
CA GLU A 43 -6.87 -24.71 9.43
C GLU A 43 -7.52 -26.00 8.86
N GLY A 44 -6.75 -27.09 8.86
CA GLY A 44 -7.18 -28.40 8.36
C GLY A 44 -7.13 -28.64 6.84
N HIS A 45 -6.67 -27.66 6.05
CA HIS A 45 -6.62 -27.79 4.59
C HIS A 45 -5.18 -27.69 4.07
N PRO A 46 -4.66 -28.68 3.30
CA PRO A 46 -3.35 -28.57 2.66
C PRO A 46 -3.28 -27.35 1.74
N LYS A 47 -2.16 -26.62 1.76
CA LYS A 47 -1.96 -25.44 0.89
C LYS A 47 -2.01 -25.78 -0.60
N GLU A 48 -1.57 -26.98 -0.97
CA GLU A 48 -1.52 -27.49 -2.33
C GLU A 48 -2.00 -28.94 -2.35
N VAL A 49 -2.75 -29.32 -3.38
CA VAL A 49 -3.17 -30.71 -3.67
C VAL A 49 -2.93 -31.04 -5.14
N ILE A 50 -2.75 -32.32 -5.44
CA ILE A 50 -2.65 -32.84 -6.82
C ILE A 50 -3.87 -33.72 -7.07
N ASN A 51 -4.64 -33.42 -8.12
CA ASN A 51 -5.79 -34.24 -8.49
C ASN A 51 -5.37 -35.50 -9.28
N THR A 52 -6.33 -36.36 -9.62
CA THR A 52 -6.07 -37.59 -10.38
C THR A 52 -5.54 -37.36 -11.81
N LEU A 53 -5.65 -36.14 -12.32
CA LEU A 53 -5.14 -35.73 -13.63
C LEU A 53 -3.71 -35.15 -13.56
N GLY A 54 -3.11 -35.08 -12.37
CA GLY A 54 -1.77 -34.51 -12.16
C GLY A 54 -1.75 -32.98 -12.07
N MET A 55 -2.90 -32.32 -12.00
CA MET A 55 -2.98 -30.86 -11.88
C MET A 55 -2.70 -30.39 -10.45
N LYS A 56 -1.91 -29.33 -10.31
CA LYS A 56 -1.66 -28.66 -9.03
C LYS A 56 -2.77 -27.66 -8.73
N LEU A 57 -3.42 -27.80 -7.58
CA LEU A 57 -4.46 -26.88 -7.10
C LEU A 57 -4.01 -26.23 -5.79
N LEU A 58 -4.19 -24.92 -5.68
CA LEU A 58 -3.85 -24.13 -4.50
C LEU A 58 -5.09 -23.79 -3.69
N LEU A 59 -4.94 -23.79 -2.36
CA LEU A 59 -6.00 -23.39 -1.44
C LEU A 59 -6.18 -21.86 -1.45
N ILE A 60 -7.37 -21.41 -1.83
CA ILE A 60 -7.83 -20.03 -1.66
C ILE A 60 -8.58 -19.96 -0.32
N PRO A 61 -8.10 -19.18 0.66
CA PRO A 61 -8.73 -19.09 1.99
C PRO A 61 -10.07 -18.36 1.93
N ALA A 62 -10.92 -18.61 2.92
CA ALA A 62 -12.07 -17.75 3.16
C ALA A 62 -11.60 -16.34 3.52
N GLY A 63 -12.34 -15.33 3.07
CA GLY A 63 -11.94 -13.93 3.25
C GLY A 63 -12.84 -12.97 2.48
N THR A 64 -12.60 -11.68 2.68
CA THR A 64 -13.33 -10.62 1.98
C THR A 64 -12.34 -9.78 1.18
N PHE A 65 -12.68 -9.47 -0.07
CA PHE A 65 -11.88 -8.62 -0.96
C PHE A 65 -12.77 -7.72 -1.82
N THR A 66 -12.19 -6.66 -2.37
CA THR A 66 -12.87 -5.78 -3.32
C THR A 66 -12.67 -6.31 -4.74
N MET A 67 -13.75 -6.58 -5.45
CA MET A 67 -13.73 -6.98 -6.87
C MET A 67 -14.18 -5.81 -7.75
N GLY A 68 -13.54 -5.63 -8.90
CA GLY A 68 -13.81 -4.55 -9.86
C GLY A 68 -12.69 -3.52 -9.91
N THR A 69 -12.80 -2.56 -10.82
CA THR A 69 -11.80 -1.51 -11.06
C THR A 69 -12.29 -0.14 -10.55
N PRO A 70 -11.39 0.70 -10.03
CA PRO A 70 -11.75 2.05 -9.58
C PRO A 70 -12.41 2.85 -10.69
N ALA A 71 -13.36 3.73 -10.33
CA ALA A 71 -14.07 4.56 -11.29
C ALA A 71 -13.14 5.48 -12.12
N SER A 72 -11.94 5.78 -11.62
CA SER A 72 -10.92 6.59 -12.29
C SER A 72 -9.96 5.80 -13.18
N GLU A 73 -10.07 4.46 -13.25
CA GLU A 73 -9.15 3.66 -14.06
C GLU A 73 -9.39 3.88 -15.56
N LYS A 74 -8.31 4.16 -16.28
CA LYS A 74 -8.38 4.39 -17.73
C LYS A 74 -8.73 3.07 -18.42
N HIS A 75 -9.61 3.13 -19.42
CA HIS A 75 -10.06 1.97 -20.21
C HIS A 75 -10.97 0.98 -19.47
N ARG A 76 -11.56 1.39 -18.33
CA ARG A 76 -12.62 0.62 -17.65
C ARG A 76 -13.88 0.48 -18.53
N TYR A 77 -14.52 -0.67 -18.48
CA TYR A 77 -15.86 -0.94 -19.03
C TYR A 77 -16.97 -0.76 -17.96
N ASP A 78 -18.19 -0.49 -18.41
CA ASP A 78 -19.31 -0.13 -17.52
C ASP A 78 -19.61 -1.18 -16.42
N GLY A 79 -19.33 -2.45 -16.69
CA GLY A 79 -19.60 -3.57 -15.77
C GLY A 79 -18.60 -3.79 -14.64
N GLU A 80 -17.53 -2.99 -14.54
CA GLU A 80 -16.43 -3.26 -13.59
C GLU A 80 -16.55 -2.53 -12.25
N THR A 81 -17.75 -2.12 -11.85
CA THR A 81 -17.97 -1.37 -10.61
C THR A 81 -17.46 -2.13 -9.38
N GLN A 82 -16.68 -1.45 -8.54
CA GLN A 82 -16.14 -2.04 -7.31
C GLN A 82 -17.23 -2.44 -6.33
N HIS A 83 -17.13 -3.66 -5.79
CA HIS A 83 -18.01 -4.18 -4.76
C HIS A 83 -17.27 -5.18 -3.86
N GLN A 84 -17.76 -5.34 -2.62
CA GLN A 84 -17.19 -6.29 -1.66
C GLN A 84 -17.69 -7.70 -1.95
N VAL A 85 -16.75 -8.64 -2.03
CA VAL A 85 -17.02 -10.08 -2.19
C VAL A 85 -16.49 -10.80 -0.97
N THR A 86 -17.31 -11.66 -0.37
CA THR A 86 -16.93 -12.51 0.76
C THR A 86 -16.99 -13.98 0.33
N LEU A 87 -15.83 -14.64 0.39
CA LEU A 87 -15.71 -16.08 0.29
C LEU A 87 -15.95 -16.68 1.67
N SER A 88 -17.12 -17.28 1.89
CA SER A 88 -17.49 -17.82 3.21
C SER A 88 -16.74 -19.10 3.59
N LYS A 89 -16.14 -19.78 2.62
CA LYS A 89 -15.42 -21.04 2.78
C LYS A 89 -14.17 -21.05 1.91
N PRO A 90 -13.09 -21.72 2.33
CA PRO A 90 -11.94 -21.93 1.47
C PRO A 90 -12.29 -22.88 0.32
N PHE A 91 -11.59 -22.77 -0.81
CA PHE A 91 -11.73 -23.66 -1.96
C PHE A 91 -10.41 -23.80 -2.72
N TYR A 92 -10.29 -24.80 -3.60
CA TYR A 92 -9.09 -25.03 -4.40
C TYR A 92 -9.23 -24.47 -5.83
N MET A 93 -8.19 -23.80 -6.33
CA MET A 93 -8.10 -23.28 -7.71
C MET A 93 -6.85 -23.80 -8.42
N GLY A 94 -6.93 -24.04 -9.72
CA GLY A 94 -5.77 -24.43 -10.54
C GLY A 94 -4.63 -23.43 -10.42
N ARG A 95 -3.40 -23.93 -10.28
CA ARG A 95 -2.20 -23.07 -10.21
C ARG A 95 -1.96 -22.30 -11.50
N THR A 96 -2.37 -22.87 -12.63
CA THR A 96 -2.24 -22.31 -13.97
C THR A 96 -3.57 -22.46 -14.72
N GLU A 97 -3.71 -21.75 -15.82
CA GLU A 97 -4.66 -22.08 -16.87
C GLU A 97 -4.45 -23.51 -17.40
N VAL A 98 -5.48 -24.02 -18.08
CA VAL A 98 -5.52 -25.35 -18.67
C VAL A 98 -5.14 -25.34 -20.14
#